data_AF-A0A7V1BQR3-F1
#
_entry.id   AF-A0A7V1BQR3-F1
#
_cell.length_a   1.000
_cell.length_b   1.000
_cell.length_c   1.000
_cell.angle_alpha   90.00
_cell.angle_beta   90.00
_cell.angle_gamma   90.00
#
_symmetry.space_group_name_H-M   'P 1'
#
loop_
_entity.id
_entity.type
_entity.pdbx_description
1 polymer ?
#
loop_
_entity_poly.entity_id
_entity_poly.type
_entity_poly.pdbx_seq_one_letter_code
_entity_poly.pdbx_strand_id
1 'polypeptide(L)'
;RNIYDLIVRAYLAQFYPLHEYMQTTVGVEIAGENFAASGKVVTRNGWRDVYSQADEEGEKDEDDDSGTQALPSMAQGDAVTCTDATRKDAKTKPPARFTEGTLIRAMENIHKFVSDAEHKKMLREGDGIGTSATRASIISELKRREFLAVKGKQIISTTLGRSVIDALPEVVKSPVLTALYERMLKGVEQGTAALDAFITKQETFIRDQVAKANSGAVTIAGGKEAAPVSSLHKCMACGSGLSRRPSKKKGQFWWGCSNFPTCKQTYPDLKGR
;
A
#
# COMPACT_ATOMS: atom_id res chain seq x y z
N ARG A 1 5.45 -25.59 -7.15
CA ARG A 1 5.87 -25.65 -8.57
C ARG A 1 6.02 -24.25 -9.16
N ASN A 2 4.95 -23.45 -9.29
CA ASN A 2 5.03 -22.15 -9.98
C ASN A 2 6.00 -21.13 -9.30
N ILE A 3 5.98 -21.00 -7.97
CA ILE A 3 6.93 -20.13 -7.25
C ILE A 3 8.37 -20.62 -7.41
N TYR A 4 8.58 -21.94 -7.37
CA TYR A 4 9.90 -22.53 -7.56
C TYR A 4 10.42 -22.29 -8.98
N ASP A 5 9.58 -22.45 -10.01
CA ASP A 5 9.93 -22.17 -11.40
C ASP A 5 10.30 -20.69 -11.59
N LEU A 6 9.53 -19.77 -11.01
CA LEU A 6 9.84 -18.34 -11.01
C LEU A 6 11.23 -18.05 -10.40
N ILE A 7 11.54 -18.64 -9.24
CA ILE A 7 12.84 -18.47 -8.57
C ILE A 7 13.98 -19.04 -9.42
N VAL A 8 13.79 -20.25 -9.96
CA VAL A 8 14.80 -20.92 -10.80
C VAL A 8 15.08 -20.10 -12.05
N ARG A 9 14.05 -19.63 -12.76
CA ARG A 9 14.21 -18.77 -13.94
C ARG A 9 14.91 -17.46 -13.59
N ALA A 10 14.53 -16.80 -12.49
CA ALA A 10 15.19 -15.58 -12.05
C ALA A 10 16.66 -15.79 -11.73
N TYR A 11 17.02 -16.93 -11.15
CA TYR A 11 18.42 -17.28 -10.91
C TYR A 11 19.18 -17.57 -12.20
N LEU A 12 18.60 -18.37 -13.11
CA LEU A 12 19.21 -18.70 -14.41
C LEU A 12 19.44 -17.46 -15.28
N ALA A 13 18.51 -16.50 -15.25
CA ALA A 13 18.60 -15.25 -16.01
C ALA A 13 19.86 -14.43 -15.67
N GLN A 14 20.41 -14.55 -14.45
CA GLN A 14 21.63 -13.85 -14.05
C GLN A 14 22.88 -14.30 -14.83
N PHE A 15 22.84 -15.47 -15.46
CA PHE A 15 23.94 -16.03 -16.25
C PHE A 15 23.78 -15.79 -17.76
N TYR A 16 22.70 -15.13 -18.18
CA TYR A 16 22.48 -14.78 -19.57
C TYR A 16 23.04 -13.38 -19.88
N PRO A 17 23.39 -13.11 -21.15
CA PRO A 17 23.82 -11.79 -21.58
C PRO A 17 22.74 -10.71 -21.37
N LEU A 18 23.15 -9.45 -21.36
CA LEU A 18 22.21 -8.32 -21.33
C LEU A 18 21.28 -8.34 -22.55
N HIS A 19 20.03 -7.94 -22.33
CA HIS A 19 19.08 -7.61 -23.40
C HIS A 19 19.52 -6.31 -24.07
N GLU A 20 19.77 -6.35 -25.38
CA GLU A 20 20.22 -5.22 -26.18
C GLU A 20 19.20 -4.92 -27.28
N TYR A 21 18.96 -3.64 -27.51
CA TYR A 21 18.06 -3.15 -28.54
C TYR A 21 18.56 -1.82 -29.08
N MET A 22 18.19 -1.51 -30.32
CA MET A 22 18.31 -0.18 -30.90
C MET A 22 16.98 0.53 -30.80
N GLN A 23 16.99 1.71 -30.19
CA GLN A 23 15.84 2.62 -30.18
C GLN A 23 16.08 3.72 -31.22
N THR A 24 15.10 3.90 -32.11
CA THR A 24 15.11 4.95 -33.12
C THR A 24 14.00 5.93 -32.79
N THR A 25 14.31 7.21 -32.70
CA THR A 25 13.32 8.29 -32.55
C THR A 25 13.43 9.20 -33.76
N VAL A 26 12.31 9.45 -34.43
CA VAL A 26 12.22 10.28 -35.63
C VAL A 26 11.27 11.43 -35.33
N GLY A 27 11.75 12.66 -35.58
CA GLY A 27 10.90 13.85 -35.64
C GLY A 27 10.63 14.20 -37.10
N VAL A 28 9.37 14.48 -37.43
CA VAL A 28 8.97 14.94 -38.76
C VAL A 28 8.11 16.19 -38.64
N GLU A 29 8.34 17.13 -39.56
CA GLU A 29 7.49 18.31 -39.71
C GLU A 29 6.52 18.07 -40.87
N ILE A 30 5.22 18.17 -40.59
CA ILE A 30 4.17 18.00 -41.59
C ILE A 30 3.24 19.21 -41.47
N ALA A 31 3.16 20.01 -42.54
CA ALA A 31 2.32 21.22 -42.59
C ALA A 31 2.57 22.22 -41.42
N GLY A 32 3.82 22.35 -40.97
CA GLY A 32 4.22 23.24 -39.88
C GLY A 32 4.02 22.66 -38.47
N GLU A 33 3.50 21.44 -38.35
CA GLU A 33 3.30 20.75 -37.08
C GLU A 33 4.36 19.66 -36.87
N ASN A 34 4.80 19.48 -35.62
CA ASN A 34 5.82 18.51 -35.25
C ASN A 34 5.20 17.18 -34.80
N PHE A 35 5.59 16.10 -35.46
CA PHE A 35 5.24 14.74 -35.10
C PHE A 35 6.49 13.96 -34.68
N ALA A 36 6.31 13.01 -33.76
CA ALA A 36 7.37 12.11 -33.34
C ALA A 36 6.93 10.65 -33.45
N ALA A 37 7.84 9.79 -33.87
CA ALA A 37 7.68 8.35 -33.85
C ALA A 37 8.91 7.72 -33.20
N SER A 38 8.67 6.74 -32.33
CA SER A 38 9.73 5.96 -31.68
C SER A 38 9.53 4.49 -32.02
N GLY A 39 10.62 3.80 -32.31
CA GLY A 39 10.63 2.36 -32.57
C GLY A 39 11.78 1.67 -31.89
N LYS A 40 11.64 0.37 -31.66
CA LYS A 40 12.60 -0.46 -30.94
C LYS A 40 12.83 -1.77 -31.68
N VAL A 41 14.09 -2.05 -31.99
CA VAL A 41 14.53 -3.29 -32.63
C VAL A 41 15.48 -4.02 -31.70
N VAL A 42 15.08 -5.21 -31.22
CA VAL A 42 15.92 -6.06 -30.37
C VAL A 42 17.11 -6.58 -31.18
N THR A 43 18.33 -6.29 -30.75
CA THR A 43 19.57 -6.79 -31.36
C THR A 43 20.06 -8.05 -30.69
N ARG A 44 19.83 -8.18 -29.37
CA ARG A 44 20.12 -9.40 -28.59
C ARG A 44 19.09 -9.58 -27.49
N ASN A 45 18.40 -10.71 -27.48
CA ASN A 45 17.33 -10.91 -26.49
C ASN A 45 17.88 -11.14 -25.06
N GLY A 46 18.97 -11.90 -24.91
CA GLY A 46 19.71 -12.02 -23.65
C GLY A 46 18.90 -12.71 -22.56
N TRP A 47 18.96 -12.21 -21.33
CA TRP A 47 18.25 -12.78 -20.17
C TRP A 47 16.73 -12.95 -20.36
N ARG A 48 16.12 -12.21 -21.29
CA ARG A 48 14.71 -12.38 -21.65
C ARG A 48 14.40 -13.75 -22.24
N ASP A 49 15.37 -14.46 -22.83
CA ASP A 49 15.17 -15.82 -23.36
C ASP A 49 14.70 -16.83 -22.30
N VAL A 50 15.01 -16.57 -21.02
CA VAL A 50 14.62 -17.43 -19.89
C VAL A 50 13.14 -17.25 -19.50
N TYR A 51 12.56 -16.10 -19.82
CA TYR A 51 11.16 -15.80 -19.56
C TYR A 51 10.36 -16.08 -20.83
N SER A 52 9.36 -16.95 -20.73
CA SER A 52 8.49 -17.27 -21.87
C SER A 52 7.71 -16.02 -22.29
N GLN A 53 7.36 -15.86 -23.58
CA GLN A 53 6.50 -14.76 -24.05
C GLN A 53 5.16 -14.67 -23.26
N ALA A 54 4.69 -15.77 -22.67
CA ALA A 54 3.50 -15.78 -21.79
C ALA A 54 3.69 -15.01 -20.47
N ASP A 55 4.93 -14.82 -20.01
CA ASP A 55 5.26 -14.03 -18.82
C ASP A 55 5.41 -12.53 -19.15
N GLU A 56 5.66 -12.16 -20.42
CA GLU A 56 5.79 -10.78 -20.88
C GLU A 56 4.43 -10.05 -21.03
N GLU A 57 3.31 -10.77 -21.11
CA GLU A 57 1.97 -10.17 -21.16
C GLU A 57 1.57 -9.46 -19.86
N GLY A 58 2.25 -9.76 -18.73
CA GLY A 58 1.97 -9.20 -17.40
C GLY A 58 2.74 -7.93 -17.03
N GLU A 59 3.79 -7.59 -17.78
CA GLU A 59 4.64 -6.40 -17.58
C GLU A 59 4.63 -5.50 -18.81
N LYS A 60 3.45 -5.22 -19.37
CA LYS A 60 3.29 -3.99 -20.15
C LYS A 60 3.30 -2.84 -19.15
N ASP A 61 4.47 -2.25 -18.95
CA ASP A 61 4.56 -0.89 -18.42
C ASP A 61 3.63 -0.02 -19.27
N GLU A 62 2.66 0.64 -18.63
CA GLU A 62 1.71 1.54 -19.32
C GLU A 62 2.43 2.75 -19.98
N ASP A 63 3.73 2.91 -19.73
CA ASP A 63 4.60 3.93 -20.33
C ASP A 63 5.41 3.43 -21.56
N ASP A 64 5.38 2.13 -21.89
CA ASP A 64 5.99 1.62 -23.13
C ASP A 64 4.96 1.60 -24.27
N ASP A 65 4.49 2.79 -24.67
CA ASP A 65 3.71 2.98 -25.92
C ASP A 65 4.60 2.76 -27.16
N SER A 66 5.91 2.50 -26.97
CA SER A 66 6.75 1.90 -27.99
C SER A 66 6.51 0.39 -28.01
N GLY A 67 5.39 -0.01 -28.61
CA GLY A 67 5.29 -1.36 -29.15
C GLY A 67 6.56 -1.68 -29.96
N THR A 68 6.83 -2.96 -30.21
CA THR A 68 7.92 -3.46 -31.09
C THR A 68 7.70 -3.04 -32.55
N GLN A 69 7.47 -1.75 -32.79
CA GLN A 69 7.40 -1.11 -34.08
C GLN A 69 8.84 -0.91 -34.54
N ALA A 70 9.22 -1.67 -35.57
CA ALA A 70 10.42 -1.40 -36.33
C ALA A 70 10.14 -0.19 -37.23
N LEU A 71 10.95 0.86 -37.07
CA LEU A 71 10.95 1.97 -38.01
C LEU A 71 11.86 1.61 -39.21
N PRO A 72 11.51 2.05 -40.43
CA PRO A 72 12.39 1.88 -41.58
C PRO A 72 13.71 2.64 -41.35
N SER A 73 14.74 2.27 -42.12
CA SER A 73 15.97 3.06 -42.17
C SER A 73 15.66 4.43 -42.80
N MET A 74 16.08 5.50 -42.14
CA MET A 74 15.84 6.88 -42.55
C MET A 74 17.08 7.73 -42.24
N ALA A 75 17.29 8.79 -43.02
CA ALA A 75 18.32 9.80 -42.80
C ALA A 75 17.69 11.18 -42.60
N GLN A 76 18.44 12.09 -41.95
CA GLN A 76 18.00 13.48 -41.82
C GLN A 76 17.91 14.11 -43.21
N GLY A 77 16.75 14.69 -43.51
CA GLY A 77 16.47 15.30 -44.81
C GLY A 77 15.73 14.40 -45.79
N ASP A 78 15.44 13.15 -45.43
CA ASP A 78 14.58 12.29 -46.23
C ASP A 78 13.18 12.90 -46.40
N ALA A 79 12.65 12.83 -47.62
CA ALA A 79 11.29 13.29 -47.91
C ALA A 79 10.27 12.34 -47.28
N VAL A 80 9.30 12.90 -46.56
CA VAL A 80 8.19 12.15 -45.96
C VAL A 80 6.86 12.58 -46.58
N THR A 81 5.95 11.63 -46.77
CA THR A 81 4.60 11.90 -47.27
C THR A 81 3.58 11.46 -46.23
N CYS A 82 2.72 12.38 -45.80
CA CYS A 82 1.58 12.07 -44.95
C CYS A 82 0.49 11.41 -45.80
N THR A 83 0.19 10.13 -45.54
CA THR A 83 -0.84 9.37 -46.28
C THR A 83 -2.24 9.54 -45.68
N ASP A 84 -2.33 9.63 -44.36
CA ASP A 84 -3.57 9.82 -43.61
C ASP A 84 -3.29 10.56 -42.30
N ALA A 85 -4.29 11.29 -41.82
CA ALA A 85 -4.22 12.04 -40.56
C ALA A 85 -5.51 11.79 -39.76
N THR A 86 -5.36 11.19 -38.59
CA THR A 86 -6.49 10.87 -37.70
C THR A 86 -6.42 11.66 -36.41
N ARG A 87 -7.52 12.31 -36.06
CA ARG A 87 -7.68 12.97 -34.76
C ARG A 87 -7.95 11.91 -33.69
N LYS A 88 -7.08 11.85 -32.67
CA LYS A 88 -7.28 11.00 -31.48
C LYS A 88 -7.79 11.85 -30.31
N ASP A 89 -9.10 11.80 -30.07
CA ASP A 89 -9.67 12.39 -28.86
C ASP A 89 -9.41 11.47 -27.65
N ALA A 90 -8.69 11.99 -26.65
CA ALA A 90 -8.38 11.28 -25.41
C ALA A 90 -8.99 11.98 -24.19
N LYS A 91 -9.27 11.20 -23.15
CA LYS A 91 -9.69 11.71 -21.83
C LYS A 91 -8.74 11.19 -20.76
N THR A 92 -8.46 12.02 -19.77
CA THR A 92 -7.70 11.61 -18.60
C THR A 92 -8.46 10.52 -17.84
N LYS A 93 -7.72 9.54 -17.32
CA LYS A 93 -8.25 8.48 -16.47
C LYS A 93 -7.83 8.77 -15.02
N PRO A 94 -8.71 8.49 -14.03
CA PRO A 94 -8.29 8.56 -12.64
C PRO A 94 -7.18 7.52 -12.37
N PRO A 95 -6.33 7.74 -11.35
CA PRO A 95 -5.31 6.77 -10.96
C PRO A 95 -5.89 5.39 -10.71
N ALA A 96 -5.18 4.35 -11.17
CA ALA A 96 -5.58 2.97 -10.92
C ALA A 96 -5.59 2.67 -9.42
N ARG A 97 -6.57 1.87 -8.98
CA ARG A 97 -6.58 1.36 -7.60
C ARG A 97 -5.45 0.36 -7.41
N PHE A 98 -4.90 0.31 -6.20
CA PHE A 98 -3.92 -0.70 -5.86
C PHE A 98 -4.49 -2.12 -5.94
N THR A 99 -3.73 -3.04 -6.50
CA THR A 99 -3.77 -4.49 -6.21
C THR A 99 -2.81 -4.81 -5.05
N GLU A 100 -2.80 -6.04 -4.55
CA GLU A 100 -1.82 -6.46 -3.52
C GLU A 100 -0.37 -6.22 -3.97
N GLY A 101 -0.02 -6.66 -5.18
CA GLY A 101 1.34 -6.49 -5.72
C GLY A 101 1.73 -5.02 -5.85
N THR A 102 0.84 -4.18 -6.39
CA THR A 102 1.13 -2.75 -6.52
C THR A 102 1.15 -2.02 -5.17
N LEU A 103 0.39 -2.49 -4.16
CA LEU A 103 0.44 -1.94 -2.82
C LEU A 103 1.75 -2.29 -2.12
N ILE A 104 2.23 -3.54 -2.25
CA ILE A 104 3.54 -3.96 -1.74
C ILE A 104 4.66 -3.13 -2.39
N ARG A 105 4.61 -2.97 -3.72
CA ARG A 105 5.56 -2.10 -4.46
C ARG A 105 5.48 -0.65 -3.97
N ALA A 106 4.29 -0.14 -3.66
CA ALA A 106 4.10 1.21 -3.12
C ALA A 106 4.64 1.33 -1.68
N MET A 107 4.50 0.32 -0.83
CA MET A 107 5.07 0.29 0.52
C MET A 107 6.60 0.33 0.47
N GLU A 108 7.20 -0.43 -0.43
CA GLU A 108 8.65 -0.41 -0.69
C GLU A 108 9.11 0.94 -1.26
N ASN A 109 8.36 1.50 -2.19
CA ASN A 109 8.69 2.76 -2.87
C ASN A 109 7.93 3.96 -2.29
N ILE A 110 7.70 3.98 -0.97
CA ILE A 110 6.84 4.98 -0.34
C ILE A 110 7.31 6.42 -0.56
N HIS A 111 8.62 6.62 -0.78
CA HIS A 111 9.22 7.90 -1.14
C HIS A 111 8.60 8.54 -2.39
N LYS A 112 8.00 7.76 -3.31
CA LYS A 112 7.28 8.28 -4.49
C LYS A 112 5.97 8.99 -4.13
N PHE A 113 5.42 8.71 -2.95
CA PHE A 113 4.15 9.26 -2.44
C PHE A 113 4.35 10.41 -1.46
N VAL A 114 5.59 10.90 -1.30
CA VAL A 114 5.92 12.02 -0.42
C VAL A 114 6.43 13.18 -1.25
N SER A 115 5.82 14.35 -1.04
CA SER A 115 6.10 15.58 -1.80
C SER A 115 7.35 16.32 -1.30
N ASP A 116 7.60 16.27 0.02
CA ASP A 116 8.75 16.94 0.63
C ASP A 116 10.07 16.27 0.25
N ALA A 117 11.05 17.06 -0.20
CA ALA A 117 12.29 16.56 -0.77
C ALA A 117 13.19 15.87 0.27
N GLU A 118 13.26 16.41 1.49
CA GLU A 118 14.07 15.85 2.58
C GLU A 118 13.48 14.52 3.06
N HIS A 119 12.16 14.47 3.27
CA HIS A 119 11.46 13.24 3.61
C HIS A 119 11.58 12.17 2.52
N LYS A 120 11.49 12.58 1.25
CA LYS A 120 11.67 11.68 0.11
C LYS A 120 13.07 11.07 0.08
N LYS A 121 14.11 11.87 0.32
CA LYS A 121 15.49 11.37 0.42
C LYS A 121 15.62 10.34 1.55
N MET A 122 15.12 10.68 2.73
CA MET A 122 15.16 9.80 3.89
C MET A 122 14.45 8.46 3.65
N LEU A 123 13.29 8.47 2.99
CA LEU A 123 12.52 7.27 2.68
C LEU A 123 13.10 6.45 1.51
N ARG A 124 13.92 7.05 0.65
CA ARG A 124 14.58 6.38 -0.48
C ARG A 124 15.82 5.58 -0.04
N GLU A 125 16.50 6.05 1.01
CA GLU A 125 17.69 5.39 1.58
C GLU A 125 17.35 4.19 2.48
N GLY A 126 16.07 4.01 2.86
CA GLY A 126 15.59 2.88 3.66
C GLY A 126 14.73 1.90 2.86
N ASP A 127 14.26 0.83 3.52
CA ASP A 127 13.42 -0.22 2.94
C ASP A 127 11.94 0.17 2.74
N GLY A 128 11.63 1.47 2.71
CA GLY A 128 10.25 1.98 2.70
C GLY A 128 9.48 1.68 4.00
N ILE A 129 8.16 1.45 3.90
CA ILE A 129 7.35 1.04 5.06
C ILE A 129 7.33 -0.48 5.19
N GLY A 130 7.93 -0.98 6.26
CA GLY A 130 7.99 -2.39 6.57
C GLY A 130 8.96 -3.17 5.67
N THR A 131 9.43 -4.30 6.18
CA THR A 131 10.37 -5.19 5.50
C THR A 131 9.66 -6.16 4.56
N SER A 132 10.41 -6.82 3.67
CA SER A 132 9.89 -7.87 2.78
C SER A 132 9.07 -8.94 3.52
N ALA A 133 9.46 -9.28 4.75
CA ALA A 133 8.78 -10.27 5.60
C ALA A 133 7.44 -9.80 6.19
N THR A 134 7.19 -8.49 6.29
CA THR A 134 6.05 -7.94 7.04
C THR A 134 4.97 -7.33 6.15
N ARG A 135 5.29 -6.88 4.93
CA ARG A 135 4.31 -6.19 4.05
C ARG A 135 3.06 -7.03 3.76
N ALA A 136 3.24 -8.30 3.41
CA ALA A 136 2.11 -9.20 3.10
C ALA A 136 1.23 -9.49 4.33
N SER A 137 1.83 -9.66 5.52
CA SER A 137 1.08 -9.93 6.75
C SER A 137 0.31 -8.69 7.22
N ILE A 138 0.88 -7.49 7.07
CA ILE A 138 0.19 -6.22 7.34
C ILE A 138 -1.04 -6.05 6.43
N ILE A 139 -0.90 -6.27 5.11
CA ILE A 139 -2.05 -6.18 4.20
C ILE A 139 -3.13 -7.20 4.56
N SER A 140 -2.72 -8.43 4.92
CA SER A 140 -3.65 -9.48 5.36
C SER A 140 -4.39 -9.09 6.64
N GLU A 141 -3.68 -8.48 7.60
CA GLU A 141 -4.26 -7.99 8.85
C GLU A 141 -5.24 -6.84 8.64
N LEU A 142 -4.92 -5.88 7.75
CA LEU A 142 -5.81 -4.77 7.40
C LEU A 142 -7.12 -5.27 6.75
N LYS A 143 -7.05 -6.35 5.96
CA LYS A 143 -8.23 -7.03 5.42
C LYS A 143 -9.01 -7.77 6.50
N ARG A 144 -8.32 -8.51 7.37
CA ARG A 144 -8.92 -9.23 8.50
C ARG A 144 -9.67 -8.31 9.46
N ARG A 145 -9.16 -7.08 9.65
CA ARG A 145 -9.81 -6.01 10.44
C ARG A 145 -10.86 -5.21 9.68
N GLU A 146 -11.17 -5.59 8.43
CA GLU A 146 -12.17 -4.93 7.59
C GLU A 146 -11.86 -3.46 7.29
N PHE A 147 -10.59 -3.04 7.39
CA PHE A 147 -10.14 -1.71 6.95
C PHE A 147 -9.97 -1.65 5.43
N LEU A 148 -9.61 -2.79 4.84
CA LEU A 148 -9.49 -2.98 3.40
C LEU A 148 -10.43 -4.08 2.92
N ALA A 149 -11.06 -3.86 1.77
CA ALA A 149 -11.85 -4.84 1.05
C ALA A 149 -11.22 -5.14 -0.31
N VAL A 150 -11.56 -6.28 -0.90
CA VAL A 150 -11.11 -6.70 -2.23
C VAL A 150 -12.29 -6.73 -3.19
N LYS A 151 -12.17 -6.07 -4.34
CA LYS A 151 -13.13 -6.13 -5.45
C LYS A 151 -12.40 -6.58 -6.71
N GLY A 152 -12.56 -7.85 -7.08
CA GLY A 152 -11.74 -8.46 -8.11
C GLY A 152 -10.27 -8.52 -7.66
N LYS A 153 -9.36 -7.89 -8.42
CA LYS A 153 -7.94 -7.76 -8.05
C LYS A 153 -7.63 -6.48 -7.27
N GLN A 154 -8.59 -5.55 -7.15
CA GLN A 154 -8.38 -4.23 -6.58
C GLN A 154 -8.64 -4.22 -5.07
N ILE A 155 -7.83 -3.45 -4.35
CA ILE A 155 -7.96 -3.12 -2.94
C ILE A 155 -8.74 -1.80 -2.82
N ILE A 156 -9.72 -1.80 -1.91
CA ILE A 156 -10.59 -0.65 -1.65
C ILE A 156 -10.62 -0.40 -0.14
N SER A 157 -10.34 0.83 0.29
CA SER A 157 -10.55 1.24 1.68
C SER A 157 -12.03 1.27 2.02
N THR A 158 -12.40 0.63 3.13
CA THR A 158 -13.77 0.59 3.65
C THR A 158 -14.13 1.88 4.37
N THR A 159 -15.41 2.07 4.69
CA THR A 159 -15.86 3.18 5.55
C THR A 159 -15.14 3.16 6.90
N LEU A 160 -14.98 1.98 7.50
CA LEU A 160 -14.25 1.78 8.74
C LEU A 160 -12.78 2.18 8.59
N GLY A 161 -12.10 1.69 7.54
CA GLY A 161 -10.70 2.02 7.30
C GLY A 161 -10.46 3.52 7.14
N ARG A 162 -11.33 4.22 6.39
CA ARG A 162 -11.24 5.67 6.22
C ARG A 162 -11.50 6.41 7.53
N SER A 163 -12.55 6.04 8.25
CA SER A 163 -12.89 6.71 9.51
C SER A 163 -11.80 6.55 10.58
N VAL A 164 -11.11 5.40 10.62
CA VAL A 164 -9.95 5.20 11.49
C VAL A 164 -8.79 6.12 11.09
N ILE A 165 -8.50 6.24 9.80
CA ILE A 165 -7.46 7.15 9.31
C ILE A 165 -7.82 8.60 9.61
N ASP A 166 -9.07 9.01 9.42
CA ASP A 166 -9.53 10.38 9.69
C ASP A 166 -9.39 10.74 11.17
N ALA A 167 -9.64 9.78 12.06
CA ALA A 167 -9.55 9.93 13.51
C ALA A 167 -8.12 10.04 14.07
N LEU A 168 -7.12 9.54 13.34
CA LEU A 168 -5.74 9.56 13.82
C LEU A 168 -5.10 10.96 13.67
N PRO A 169 -4.09 11.31 14.48
CA PRO A 169 -3.26 12.50 14.23
C PRO A 169 -2.42 12.33 12.96
N GLU A 170 -2.16 13.42 12.22
CA GLU A 170 -1.36 13.41 10.99
C GLU A 170 0.03 12.79 11.16
N VAL A 171 0.68 13.05 12.31
CA VAL A 171 2.01 12.48 12.61
C VAL A 171 2.00 10.95 12.63
N VAL A 172 0.90 10.31 13.05
CA VAL A 172 0.76 8.85 13.14
C VAL A 172 0.45 8.22 11.77
N LYS A 173 -0.16 8.98 10.86
CA LYS A 173 -0.45 8.54 9.48
C LYS A 173 0.78 8.66 8.58
N SER A 174 1.76 9.47 8.97
CA SER A 174 2.88 9.82 8.12
C SER A 174 3.90 8.69 8.01
N PRO A 175 4.29 8.27 6.78
CA PRO A 175 5.33 7.27 6.59
C PRO A 175 6.72 7.74 7.06
N VAL A 176 6.89 9.06 7.19
CA VAL A 176 8.12 9.69 7.69
C VAL A 176 8.41 9.25 9.12
N LEU A 177 7.37 9.11 9.96
CA LEU A 177 7.53 8.68 11.34
C LEU A 177 8.15 7.28 11.41
N THR A 178 7.73 6.36 10.53
CA THR A 178 8.30 5.02 10.43
C THR A 178 9.79 5.09 10.09
N ALA A 179 10.18 5.87 9.09
CA ALA A 179 11.59 5.98 8.71
C ALA A 179 12.46 6.64 9.80
N LEU A 180 11.91 7.59 10.58
CA LEU A 180 12.60 8.15 11.74
C LEU A 180 12.87 7.08 12.80
N TYR A 181 11.90 6.20 13.07
CA TYR A 181 12.07 5.11 14.03
C TYR A 181 13.07 4.05 13.54
N GLU A 182 13.02 3.66 12.27
CA GLU A 182 14.02 2.73 11.70
C GLU A 182 15.44 3.30 11.83
N ARG A 183 15.63 4.60 11.57
CA ARG A 183 16.92 5.26 11.77
C ARG A 183 17.36 5.23 13.24
N MET A 184 16.44 5.47 14.17
CA MET A 184 16.75 5.41 15.60
C MET A 184 17.11 3.99 16.05
N LEU A 185 16.37 2.98 15.59
CA LEU A 185 16.64 1.57 15.87
C LEU A 185 17.99 1.13 15.30
N LYS A 186 18.34 1.56 14.08
CA LYS A 186 19.66 1.34 13.49
C LYS A 186 20.77 2.00 14.29
N GLY A 187 20.53 3.20 14.83
CA GLY A 187 21.47 3.85 15.73
C GLY A 187 21.74 3.04 17.00
N VAL A 188 20.70 2.41 17.56
CA VAL A 188 20.81 1.49 18.70
C VAL A 188 21.59 0.22 18.32
N GLU A 189 21.26 -0.39 17.18
CA GLU A 189 21.96 -1.57 16.65
C GLU A 189 23.47 -1.30 16.45
N GLN A 190 23.82 -0.12 15.95
CA GLN A 190 25.21 0.29 15.73
C GLN A 190 25.92 0.80 17.00
N GLY A 191 25.23 0.87 18.14
CA GLY A 191 25.78 1.41 19.39
C GLY A 191 26.01 2.92 19.38
N THR A 192 25.48 3.66 18.40
CA THR A 192 25.60 5.12 18.30
C THR A 192 24.49 5.86 19.05
N ALA A 193 23.46 5.13 19.52
CA ALA A 193 22.41 5.65 20.38
C ALA A 193 22.11 4.67 21.53
N ALA A 194 21.82 5.20 22.72
CA ALA A 194 21.43 4.38 23.87
C ALA A 194 19.97 3.89 23.73
N LEU A 195 19.74 2.60 24.03
CA LEU A 195 18.40 2.00 24.03
C LEU A 195 17.44 2.74 24.98
N ASP A 196 17.88 3.08 26.18
CA ASP A 196 17.04 3.77 27.18
C ASP A 196 16.57 5.14 26.69
N ALA A 197 17.43 5.85 25.95
CA ALA A 197 17.07 7.14 25.35
C ALA A 197 16.03 6.97 24.23
N PHE A 198 16.10 5.88 23.45
CA PHE A 198 15.08 5.53 22.49
C PHE A 198 13.73 5.25 23.19
N ILE A 199 13.72 4.36 24.19
CA ILE A 199 12.50 3.99 24.93
C ILE A 199 11.84 5.21 25.58
N THR A 200 12.62 6.07 26.25
CA THR A 200 12.10 7.29 26.89
C THR A 200 11.39 8.22 25.89
N LYS A 201 11.94 8.37 24.68
CA LYS A 201 11.31 9.16 23.62
C LYS A 201 10.00 8.52 23.13
N GLN A 202 9.98 7.19 22.97
CA GLN A 202 8.77 6.47 22.56
C GLN A 202 7.67 6.58 23.61
N GLU A 203 7.99 6.40 24.89
CA GLU A 203 7.02 6.54 25.98
C GLU A 203 6.41 7.94 26.02
N THR A 204 7.24 8.97 25.88
CA THR A 204 6.78 10.37 25.86
C THR A 204 5.82 10.61 24.69
N PHE A 205 6.19 10.16 23.49
CA PHE A 205 5.35 10.27 22.30
C PHE A 205 4.00 9.55 22.46
N ILE A 206 4.02 8.32 22.97
CA ILE A 206 2.80 7.52 23.20
C ILE A 206 1.90 8.19 24.24
N ARG A 207 2.45 8.68 25.35
CA ARG A 207 1.68 9.40 26.38
C ARG A 207 0.98 10.62 25.82
N ASP A 208 1.66 11.40 24.99
CA ASP A 208 1.07 12.56 24.30
C ASP A 208 -0.06 12.14 23.34
N GLN A 209 0.15 11.11 22.52
CA GLN A 209 -0.88 10.63 21.60
C GLN A 209 -2.11 10.08 22.35
N VAL A 210 -1.91 9.36 23.45
CA VAL A 210 -3.00 8.84 24.28
C VAL A 210 -3.76 9.97 24.95
N ALA A 211 -3.07 10.99 25.46
CA ALA A 211 -3.72 12.17 26.05
C ALA A 211 -4.60 12.90 25.03
N LYS A 212 -4.10 13.09 23.79
CA LYS A 212 -4.86 13.67 22.67
C LYS A 212 -6.06 12.82 22.27
N ALA A 213 -5.90 11.50 22.23
CA ALA A 213 -6.99 10.58 21.90
C ALA A 213 -8.10 10.61 22.97
N ASN A 214 -7.74 10.76 24.25
CA ASN A 214 -8.71 10.80 25.35
C ASN A 214 -9.46 12.13 25.46
N SER A 215 -8.87 13.24 24.99
CA SER A 215 -9.52 14.56 24.99
C SER A 215 -10.40 14.79 23.76
N GLY A 216 -10.18 14.03 22.68
CA GLY A 216 -10.98 14.11 21.46
C GLY A 216 -12.25 13.28 21.49
N ALA A 217 -13.35 13.84 20.99
CA ALA A 217 -14.53 13.05 20.64
C ALA A 217 -14.30 12.34 19.30
N VAL A 218 -13.68 11.15 19.34
CA VAL A 218 -13.42 10.37 18.13
C VAL A 218 -14.67 9.58 17.73
N THR A 219 -15.24 9.91 16.58
CA THR A 219 -16.36 9.14 16.00
C THR A 219 -15.82 8.20 14.92
N ILE A 220 -16.00 6.89 15.11
CA ILE A 220 -15.59 5.87 14.13
C ILE A 220 -16.83 5.32 13.40
N ALA A 221 -16.99 5.69 12.14
CA ALA A 221 -18.04 5.16 11.27
C ALA A 221 -17.69 3.74 10.80
N GLY A 222 -18.70 2.87 10.65
CA GLY A 222 -18.51 1.50 10.17
C GLY A 222 -17.84 0.54 11.17
N GLY A 223 -17.58 1.00 12.40
CA GLY A 223 -17.20 0.12 13.50
C GLY A 223 -18.39 -0.70 13.99
N LYS A 224 -18.12 -1.81 14.67
CA LYS A 224 -19.18 -2.50 15.43
C LYS A 224 -19.66 -1.54 16.51
N GLU A 225 -20.95 -1.19 16.47
CA GLU A 225 -21.55 -0.32 17.48
C GLU A 225 -21.26 -0.87 18.88
N ALA A 226 -20.93 0.04 19.81
CA ALA A 226 -20.82 -0.32 21.20
C ALA A 226 -22.15 -0.95 21.64
N ALA A 227 -22.09 -2.14 22.25
CA ALA A 227 -23.28 -2.80 22.73
C ALA A 227 -24.05 -1.85 23.67
N PRO A 228 -25.36 -1.60 23.42
CA PRO A 228 -26.12 -0.64 24.19
C PRO A 228 -26.04 -0.99 25.68
N VAL A 229 -25.80 0.03 26.49
CA VAL A 229 -25.77 -0.12 27.94
C VAL A 229 -27.20 -0.22 28.43
N SER A 230 -27.56 -1.34 29.04
CA SER A 230 -28.88 -1.54 29.62
C SER A 230 -29.07 -0.64 30.84
N SER A 231 -30.17 0.10 30.87
CA SER A 231 -30.64 0.80 32.06
C SER A 231 -31.30 -0.13 33.09
N LEU A 232 -31.76 -1.30 32.64
CA LEU A 232 -32.46 -2.31 33.46
C LEU A 232 -31.49 -3.27 34.14
N HIS A 233 -30.54 -3.83 33.38
CA HIS A 233 -29.59 -4.81 33.90
C HIS A 233 -28.34 -4.10 34.41
N LYS A 234 -28.16 -4.08 35.75
CA LYS A 234 -27.02 -3.44 36.41
C LYS A 234 -26.01 -4.48 36.92
N CYS A 235 -24.74 -4.11 36.88
CA CYS A 235 -23.64 -4.89 37.41
C CYS A 235 -23.76 -4.99 38.94
N MET A 236 -23.73 -6.22 39.48
CA MET A 236 -23.86 -6.45 40.92
C MET A 236 -22.65 -5.97 41.73
N ALA A 237 -21.48 -5.78 41.08
CA ALA A 237 -20.27 -5.35 41.76
C ALA A 237 -20.08 -3.82 41.81
N CYS A 238 -20.59 -3.07 40.83
CA CYS A 238 -20.35 -1.62 40.74
C CYS A 238 -21.59 -0.78 40.39
N GLY A 239 -22.75 -1.39 40.20
CA GLY A 239 -24.01 -0.70 39.90
C GLY A 239 -24.10 -0.07 38.50
N SER A 240 -23.04 -0.09 37.70
CA SER A 240 -23.04 0.38 36.31
C SER A 240 -23.90 -0.53 35.42
N GLY A 241 -24.46 0.00 34.32
CA GLY A 241 -25.26 -0.80 33.39
C GLY A 241 -24.47 -1.94 32.73
N LEU A 242 -25.16 -3.00 32.35
CA LEU A 242 -24.60 -4.14 31.61
C LEU A 242 -24.84 -3.96 30.11
N SER A 243 -23.87 -4.33 29.29
CA SER A 243 -24.00 -4.36 27.83
C SER A 243 -24.08 -5.80 27.34
N ARG A 244 -25.13 -6.13 26.57
CA ARG A 244 -25.34 -7.47 26.02
C ARG A 244 -24.46 -7.67 24.78
N ARG A 245 -23.56 -8.64 24.84
CA ARG A 245 -22.54 -8.89 23.80
C ARG A 245 -22.70 -10.30 23.22
N PRO A 246 -22.50 -10.48 21.91
CA PRO A 246 -22.52 -11.82 21.31
C PRO A 246 -21.29 -12.64 21.78
N SER A 247 -21.50 -13.94 21.95
CA SER A 247 -20.46 -14.92 22.23
C SER A 247 -19.83 -15.45 20.93
N LYS A 248 -18.75 -16.24 21.05
CA LYS A 248 -18.12 -16.94 19.91
C LYS A 248 -19.07 -17.95 19.26
N LYS A 249 -20.02 -18.51 20.02
CA LYS A 249 -21.05 -19.42 19.49
C LYS A 249 -22.21 -18.62 18.92
N LYS A 250 -22.57 -18.91 17.67
CA LYS A 250 -23.67 -18.24 16.94
C LYS A 250 -24.98 -18.36 17.75
N GLY A 251 -25.62 -17.23 18.03
CA GLY A 251 -26.87 -17.15 18.78
C GLY A 251 -26.74 -17.13 20.31
N GLN A 252 -25.53 -17.23 20.87
CA GLN A 252 -25.30 -17.07 22.31
C GLN A 252 -24.82 -15.66 22.64
N PHE A 253 -25.23 -15.15 23.79
CA PHE A 253 -24.86 -13.82 24.28
C PHE A 253 -24.35 -13.92 25.72
N TRP A 254 -23.77 -12.83 26.20
CA TRP A 254 -23.36 -12.65 27.59
C TRP A 254 -23.44 -11.17 27.95
N TRP A 255 -23.53 -10.87 29.23
CA TRP A 255 -23.58 -9.50 29.75
C TRP A 255 -22.21 -9.09 30.29
N GLY A 256 -21.67 -7.99 29.79
CA GLY A 256 -20.43 -7.40 30.31
C GLY A 256 -20.70 -6.07 31.00
N CYS A 257 -20.01 -5.79 32.10
CA CYS A 257 -20.09 -4.48 32.74
C CYS A 257 -19.66 -3.35 31.79
N SER A 258 -20.45 -2.27 31.71
CA SER A 258 -20.12 -1.10 30.88
C SER A 258 -18.87 -0.37 31.36
N ASN A 259 -18.54 -0.49 32.65
CA ASN A 259 -17.38 0.14 33.29
C ASN A 259 -16.07 -0.67 33.13
N PHE A 260 -15.99 -1.58 32.14
CA PHE A 260 -14.74 -2.27 31.79
C PHE A 260 -13.73 -1.27 31.19
N PRO A 261 -12.42 -1.34 31.53
CA PRO A 261 -11.72 -2.39 32.27
C PRO A 261 -11.71 -2.25 33.79
N THR A 262 -12.25 -1.16 34.35
CA THR A 262 -12.30 -0.87 35.79
C THR A 262 -13.14 -1.90 36.56
N CYS A 263 -14.24 -2.37 35.96
CA CYS A 263 -15.03 -3.50 36.45
C CYS A 263 -15.06 -4.62 35.40
N LYS A 264 -14.52 -5.79 35.76
CA LYS A 264 -14.36 -6.95 34.86
C LYS A 264 -15.47 -8.01 34.98
N GLN A 265 -16.56 -7.69 35.68
CA GLN A 265 -17.65 -8.63 35.90
C GLN A 265 -18.40 -8.97 34.60
N THR A 266 -18.74 -10.25 34.46
CA THR A 266 -19.51 -10.78 33.35
C THR A 266 -20.59 -11.72 33.86
N TYR A 267 -21.75 -11.72 33.22
CA TYR A 267 -22.89 -12.57 33.59
C TYR A 267 -23.37 -13.37 32.38
N PRO A 268 -23.84 -14.62 32.56
CA PRO A 268 -24.43 -15.39 31.48
C PRO A 268 -25.73 -14.71 30.99
N ASP A 269 -26.03 -14.83 29.70
CA ASP A 269 -27.33 -14.38 29.14
C ASP A 269 -28.34 -15.53 29.16
N LEU A 270 -29.51 -15.30 29.75
CA LEU A 270 -30.62 -16.26 29.75
C LEU A 270 -31.77 -15.71 28.89
N LYS A 271 -31.64 -15.84 27.56
CA LYS A 271 -32.62 -15.33 26.57
C LYS A 271 -32.86 -13.82 26.71
N GLY A 272 -31.80 -13.04 26.90
CA GLY A 272 -31.89 -11.59 27.06
C GLY A 272 -32.23 -11.11 28.48
N ARG A 273 -32.14 -12.00 29.48
CA ARG A 273 -32.28 -11.68 30.90
C ARG A 273 -31.00 -11.99 31.67
#